data_AF-A0A8F0FAG9-F1
#
_entry.id   AF-A0A8F0FAG9-F1
#
_cell.length_a   1.000
_cell.length_b   1.000
_cell.length_c   1.000
_cell.angle_alpha   90.00
_cell.angle_beta   90.00
_cell.angle_gamma   90.00
#
_symmetry.space_group_name_H-M   'P 1'
#
loop_
_entity.id
_entity.type
_entity.pdbx_description
1 polymer ?
#
loop_
_entity_poly.entity_id
_entity_poly.type
_entity_poly.pdbx_seq_one_letter_code
_entity_poly.pdbx_strand_id
1 'polypeptide(L)'
;MNQAIFVVKVIEKPVHLIYKECQCIEIKVKFSSPRQKNSINELTLLIWGDYKGDFVKYYKTQNYLIIEGTLTSKGYVNEENEINGLKIIVKKLYPLLL
;
A
#
# COMPACT_ATOMS: atom_id res chain seq x y z
N MET A 1 -3.07 -20.14 -0.23
CA MET A 1 -3.34 -19.08 0.77
C MET A 1 -2.69 -17.80 0.26
N ASN A 2 -3.46 -16.72 0.02
CA ASN A 2 -2.93 -15.44 -0.49
C ASN A 2 -2.82 -14.42 0.66
N GLN A 3 -1.71 -14.51 1.39
CA GLN A 3 -1.37 -13.66 2.52
C GLN A 3 0.08 -13.22 2.35
N ALA A 4 0.33 -11.94 2.58
CA ALA A 4 1.65 -11.35 2.48
C ALA A 4 1.88 -10.40 3.66
N ILE A 5 3.10 -10.44 4.20
CA ILE A 5 3.54 -9.57 5.28
C ILE A 5 4.80 -8.86 4.81
N PHE A 6 4.82 -7.53 4.89
CA PHE A 6 5.96 -6.71 4.51
C PHE A 6 6.32 -5.70 5.59
N VAL A 7 7.61 -5.43 5.71
CA VAL A 7 8.12 -4.22 6.34
C VAL A 7 8.32 -3.18 5.26
N VAL A 8 7.64 -2.04 5.39
CA VAL A 8 7.60 -1.00 4.36
C VAL A 8 7.84 0.38 4.93
N LYS A 9 8.30 1.30 4.09
CA LYS A 9 8.47 2.72 4.35
C LYS A 9 7.47 3.51 3.53
N VAL A 10 6.71 4.41 4.16
CA VAL A 10 5.81 5.31 3.46
C VAL A 10 6.61 6.34 2.67
N ILE A 11 6.40 6.44 1.36
CA ILE A 11 7.17 7.37 0.50
C ILE A 11 6.35 8.56 0.02
N GLU A 12 5.03 8.40 -0.11
CA GLU A 12 4.11 9.44 -0.58
C GLU A 12 2.95 9.65 0.40
N LYS A 13 2.28 10.79 0.30
CA LYS A 13 1.06 11.07 1.08
C LYS A 13 -0.09 10.17 0.58
N PRO A 14 -1.03 9.79 1.45
CA PRO A 14 -2.19 9.00 1.04
C PRO A 14 -3.05 9.77 0.02
N VAL A 15 -3.45 9.08 -1.05
CA VAL A 15 -4.39 9.59 -2.05
C VAL A 15 -5.76 8.99 -1.76
N HIS A 16 -6.78 9.85 -1.62
CA HIS A 16 -8.15 9.40 -1.39
C HIS A 16 -8.79 8.97 -2.70
N LEU A 17 -9.29 7.73 -2.74
CA LEU A 17 -10.03 7.18 -3.85
C LEU A 17 -11.49 6.99 -3.45
N ILE A 18 -12.39 7.40 -4.34
CA ILE A 18 -13.84 7.19 -4.20
C ILE A 18 -14.25 6.22 -5.30
N TYR A 19 -14.75 5.05 -4.91
CA TYR A 19 -15.24 4.03 -5.83
C TYR A 19 -16.70 3.73 -5.54
N LYS A 20 -17.60 4.26 -6.39
CA LYS A 20 -19.04 4.27 -6.13
C LYS A 20 -19.32 4.86 -4.74
N GLU A 21 -19.87 4.07 -3.82
CA GLU A 21 -20.18 4.45 -2.44
C GLU A 21 -19.06 4.11 -1.45
N CYS A 22 -18.02 3.40 -1.89
CA CYS A 22 -16.91 2.98 -1.04
C CYS A 22 -15.74 3.97 -1.13
N GLN A 23 -15.12 4.26 0.01
CA GLN A 23 -13.92 5.08 0.07
C GLN A 23 -12.69 4.22 0.42
N CYS A 24 -11.60 4.48 -0.27
CA CYS A 24 -10.29 3.85 -0.07
C CYS A 24 -9.21 4.93 0.03
N ILE A 25 -8.06 4.60 0.62
CA ILE A 25 -6.83 5.36 0.40
C ILE A 25 -5.79 4.49 -0.27
N GLU A 26 -5.10 5.10 -1.23
CA GLU A 26 -3.94 4.53 -1.90
C GLU A 26 -2.66 5.16 -1.34
N ILE A 27 -1.69 4.32 -0.97
CA ILE A 27 -0.40 4.78 -0.45
C ILE A 27 0.72 4.05 -1.17
N LYS A 28 1.67 4.79 -1.73
CA LYS A 28 2.92 4.21 -2.21
C LYS A 28 3.90 4.01 -1.06
N VAL A 29 4.49 2.82 -1.04
CA VAL A 29 5.50 2.45 -0.04
C VAL A 29 6.69 1.76 -0.71
N LYS A 30 7.85 1.81 -0.05
CA LYS A 30 9.05 1.06 -0.42
C LYS A 30 9.30 -0.08 0.55
N PHE A 31 9.72 -1.22 0.06
CA PHE A 31 10.29 -2.30 0.86
C PHE A 31 11.79 -2.42 0.58
N SER A 32 12.50 -3.17 1.43
CA SER A 32 13.93 -3.41 1.22
C SER A 32 14.15 -4.16 -0.09
N SER A 33 14.87 -3.50 -1.01
CA SER A 33 15.14 -4.03 -2.34
C SER A 33 16.05 -5.27 -2.25
N PRO A 34 15.81 -6.32 -3.06
CA PRO A 34 16.81 -7.35 -3.30
C PRO A 34 18.12 -6.71 -3.81
N ARG A 35 19.27 -7.36 -3.58
CA ARG A 35 20.59 -6.93 -4.08
C ARG A 35 20.75 -7.14 -5.61
N GLN A 36 19.68 -6.96 -6.38
CA GLN A 36 19.68 -7.10 -7.84
C GLN A 36 19.66 -5.72 -8.49
N LYS A 37 20.40 -5.56 -9.59
CA LYS A 37 20.39 -4.33 -10.38
C LYS A 37 18.99 -4.16 -11.00
N ASN A 38 18.40 -2.97 -10.88
CA ASN A 38 17.08 -2.60 -11.41
C ASN A 38 15.87 -3.30 -10.75
N SER A 39 15.99 -3.81 -9.52
CA SER A 39 14.83 -4.38 -8.83
C SER A 39 13.81 -3.31 -8.43
N ILE A 40 12.55 -3.55 -8.77
CA ILE A 40 11.41 -2.74 -8.32
C ILE A 40 11.16 -3.07 -6.85
N ASN A 41 11.19 -2.05 -5.99
CA ASN A 41 10.97 -2.19 -4.55
C ASN A 41 9.84 -1.29 -4.05
N GLU A 42 9.00 -0.81 -4.97
CA GLU A 42 7.81 -0.02 -4.67
C GLU A 42 6.58 -0.91 -4.79
N LEU A 43 5.63 -0.70 -3.88
CA LEU A 43 4.32 -1.32 -3.93
C LEU A 43 3.25 -0.33 -3.48
N THR A 44 2.02 -0.62 -3.87
CA THR A 44 0.86 0.21 -3.56
C THR A 44 0.01 -0.47 -2.50
N LEU A 45 -0.27 0.21 -1.40
CA LEU A 45 -1.21 -0.23 -0.39
C LEU A 45 -2.61 0.33 -0.69
N LEU A 46 -3.62 -0.53 -0.60
CA LEU A 46 -5.03 -0.17 -0.64
C LEU A 46 -5.63 -0.41 0.74
N ILE A 47 -6.05 0.67 1.41
CA ILE A 47 -6.64 0.61 2.76
C ILE A 47 -8.10 1.01 2.69
N TRP A 48 -8.97 0.11 3.15
CA TRP A 48 -10.41 0.28 3.19
C TRP A 48 -10.90 0.39 4.64
N GLY A 49 -12.10 0.96 4.82
CA GLY A 49 -12.79 0.99 6.11
C GLY A 49 -12.04 1.77 7.19
N ASP A 50 -12.15 1.32 8.44
CA ASP A 50 -11.75 2.07 9.63
C ASP A 50 -10.24 2.34 9.71
N TYR A 51 -9.41 1.43 9.17
CA TYR A 51 -7.95 1.59 9.13
C TYR A 51 -7.48 2.81 8.35
N LYS A 52 -8.32 3.33 7.44
CA LYS A 52 -8.06 4.58 6.72
C LYS A 52 -7.90 5.76 7.68
N GLY A 53 -8.80 5.88 8.67
CA GLY A 53 -8.82 6.99 9.61
C GLY A 53 -7.57 7.00 10.49
N ASP A 54 -7.24 5.83 11.05
CA ASP A 54 -6.03 5.65 11.83
C ASP A 54 -4.78 5.93 11.00
N PHE A 55 -4.75 5.49 9.73
CA PHE A 55 -3.58 5.71 8.90
C PHE A 55 -3.32 7.20 8.66
N VAL A 56 -4.36 7.94 8.27
CA VAL A 56 -4.25 9.39 8.01
C VAL A 56 -3.88 10.16 9.28
N LYS A 57 -4.32 9.70 10.46
CA LYS A 57 -4.06 10.35 11.73
C LYS A 57 -2.63 10.13 12.24
N TYR A 58 -2.12 8.91 12.15
CA TYR A 58 -0.90 8.52 12.86
C TYR A 58 0.33 8.35 11.97
N TYR A 59 0.16 8.03 10.68
CA TYR A 59 1.30 7.73 9.80
C TYR A 59 1.62 8.89 8.87
N LYS A 60 2.92 9.19 8.78
CA LYS A 60 3.51 10.22 7.93
C LYS A 60 4.44 9.60 6.90
N THR A 61 4.79 10.38 5.88
CA THR A 61 5.87 10.03 4.98
C THR A 61 7.15 9.77 5.78
N GLN A 62 7.96 8.83 5.30
CA GLN A 62 9.17 8.30 5.95
C GLN A 62 8.95 7.37 7.15
N ASN A 63 7.73 7.22 7.69
CA ASN A 63 7.48 6.23 8.73
C ASN A 63 7.60 4.80 8.20
N TYR A 64 8.00 3.89 9.11
CA TYR A 64 8.13 2.46 8.82
C TYR A 64 7.00 1.69 9.47
N LEU A 65 6.44 0.76 8.71
CA LEU A 65 5.23 0.00 9.05
C LEU A 65 5.44 -1.48 8.76
N ILE A 66 4.78 -2.31 9.54
CA ILE A 66 4.52 -3.70 9.17
C ILE A 66 3.10 -3.76 8.62
N ILE A 67 2.95 -4.36 7.44
CA ILE A 67 1.66 -4.51 6.77
C ILE A 67 1.38 -5.98 6.56
N GLU A 68 0.15 -6.40 6.86
CA GLU A 68 -0.38 -7.72 6.54
C GLU A 68 -1.55 -7.54 5.57
N GLY A 69 -1.55 -8.30 4.49
CA GLY A 69 -2.60 -8.17 3.48
C GLY A 69 -2.60 -9.27 2.44
N THR A 70 -3.31 -9.01 1.35
CA THR A 70 -3.45 -9.91 0.21
C THR A 70 -2.85 -9.23 -1.03
N LEU A 71 -1.94 -9.94 -1.70
CA LEU A 71 -1.29 -9.46 -2.93
C LEU A 71 -2.27 -9.54 -4.10
N THR A 72 -2.32 -8.48 -4.90
CA THR A 72 -3.07 -8.43 -6.15
C THR A 72 -2.27 -7.69 -7.22
N SER A 73 -2.29 -8.23 -8.44
CA SER A 73 -1.72 -7.61 -9.63
C SER A 73 -2.76 -6.91 -10.50
N LYS A 74 -4.06 -7.09 -10.22
CA LYS A 74 -5.14 -6.42 -10.93
C LYS A 74 -5.50 -5.13 -10.20
N GLY A 75 -5.23 -3.99 -10.83
CA GLY A 75 -5.93 -2.75 -10.54
C GLY A 75 -7.41 -2.90 -10.91
N TYR A 76 -8.31 -2.45 -10.04
CA TYR A 76 -9.68 -2.24 -10.44
C TYR A 76 -9.74 -0.90 -11.20
N VAL A 77 -9.84 -1.00 -12.54
CA VAL A 77 -10.40 -0.05 -13.53
C VAL A 77 -9.44 0.69 -14.49
N ASN A 78 -9.82 0.55 -15.77
CA ASN A 78 -9.50 1.23 -17.04
C ASN A 78 -8.29 0.77 -17.88
N GLU A 79 -8.63 0.38 -19.12
CA GLU A 79 -7.87 -0.43 -20.08
C GLU A 79 -6.72 0.29 -20.80
N GLU A 80 -6.40 1.56 -20.52
CA GLU A 80 -5.56 2.29 -21.48
C GLU A 80 -4.18 2.73 -21.02
N ASN A 81 -3.87 2.99 -19.76
CA ASN A 81 -2.50 3.37 -19.39
C ASN A 81 -2.26 3.20 -17.89
N GLU A 82 -1.55 2.14 -17.47
CA GLU A 82 -0.52 2.20 -16.41
C GLU A 82 0.03 0.80 -16.10
N ILE A 83 1.33 0.73 -15.88
CA ILE A 83 2.09 -0.47 -15.54
C ILE A 83 1.40 -1.16 -14.35
N ASN A 84 1.02 -2.43 -14.52
CA ASN A 84 0.46 -3.31 -13.48
C ASN A 84 1.41 -3.39 -12.27
N GLY A 85 1.33 -2.39 -11.38
CA GLY A 85 2.08 -2.33 -10.13
C GLY A 85 1.53 -3.32 -9.12
N LEU A 86 2.42 -3.93 -8.35
CA LEU A 86 2.06 -4.83 -7.26
C LEU A 86 1.26 -4.07 -6.20
N LYS A 87 -0.01 -4.44 -6.00
CA LYS A 87 -0.86 -3.84 -4.96
C LYS A 87 -1.09 -4.83 -3.81
N ILE A 88 -1.29 -4.29 -2.62
CA ILE A 88 -1.67 -5.05 -1.43
C ILE A 88 -2.95 -4.48 -0.85
N ILE A 89 -3.97 -5.31 -0.76
CA ILE A 89 -5.18 -4.99 0.02
C ILE A 89 -4.82 -5.25 1.48
N VAL A 90 -4.77 -4.17 2.26
CA VAL A 90 -4.33 -4.20 3.65
C VAL A 90 -5.43 -4.78 4.53
N LYS A 91 -5.05 -5.75 5.37
CA LYS A 91 -5.91 -6.33 6.42
C LYS A 91 -5.53 -5.83 7.80
N LYS A 92 -4.23 -5.66 8.07
CA LYS A 92 -3.71 -5.13 9.33
C LYS A 92 -2.47 -4.26 9.10
N LEU A 93 -2.27 -3.29 9.99
CA LEU A 93 -1.16 -2.34 10.00
C LEU A 93 -0.60 -2.26 11.40
N TYR A 94 0.72 -2.25 11.50
CA TYR A 94 1.41 -2.07 12.78
C TYR A 94 2.50 -1.01 12.63
N PRO A 95 2.61 -0.07 13.58
CA PRO A 95 3.73 0.84 13.62
C PRO A 95 5.02 0.05 13.88
N LEU A 96 6.07 0.31 13.09
CA LEU A 96 7.41 -0.21 13.39
C LEU A 96 8.27 0.87 14.06
N LEU A 97 8.33 2.05 13.45
CA LEU A 97 9.03 3.24 13.93
C LEU A 97 8.21 4.49 13.55
N LEU A 98 7.48 5.03 14.53
CA LEU A 98 6.65 6.24 14.38
C LEU A 98 7.46 7.52 14.59
#